data_AF-A0A5D2CP32-F1
#
_entry.id   AF-A0A5D2CP32-F1
#
_cell.length_a   1.000
_cell.length_b   1.000
_cell.length_c   1.000
_cell.angle_alpha   90.00
_cell.angle_beta   90.00
_cell.angle_gamma   90.00
#
_symmetry.space_group_name_H-M   'P 1'
#
loop_
_entity.id
_entity.type
_entity.pdbx_description
1 polymer ?
#
loop_
_entity_poly.entity_id
_entity_poly.type
_entity_poly.pdbx_seq_one_letter_code
_entity_poly.pdbx_strand_id
1 'polypeptide(L)'
;MASLNVYSVLVVLFLTCGAAMAMRENDQIIKENNCETKMGLPCVLEAFTSIFETGSISNKCCTELVVLGKVFHSALVKRTLENPLFKDLIPATIIAKSIQTWNNYLALIYSPSPSA
;
A
#
# COMPACT_ATOMS: atom_id res chain seq x y z
N MET A 1 -39.89 -5.41 12.45
CA MET A 1 -38.55 -5.24 13.03
C MET A 1 -37.58 -6.39 12.70
N ALA A 2 -37.82 -7.17 11.63
CA ALA A 2 -36.93 -8.28 11.22
C ALA A 2 -36.04 -7.93 10.00
N SER A 3 -36.44 -6.95 9.19
CA SER A 3 -35.74 -6.54 7.96
C SER A 3 -34.45 -5.74 8.20
N LEU A 4 -34.41 -4.92 9.27
CA LEU A 4 -33.23 -4.12 9.63
C LEU A 4 -32.01 -5.00 10.00
N ASN A 5 -32.26 -6.16 10.61
CA ASN A 5 -31.21 -7.09 11.04
C ASN A 5 -30.56 -7.81 9.84
N VAL A 6 -31.36 -8.21 8.84
CA VAL A 6 -30.85 -8.89 7.64
C VAL A 6 -30.01 -7.93 6.79
N TYR A 7 -30.46 -6.68 6.62
CA TYR A 7 -29.68 -5.68 5.90
C TYR A 7 -28.37 -5.35 6.61
N SER A 8 -28.40 -5.21 7.94
CA SER A 8 -27.20 -4.98 8.75
C SER A 8 -26.19 -6.13 8.64
N VAL A 9 -26.64 -7.39 8.69
CA VAL A 9 -25.78 -8.57 8.52
C VAL A 9 -25.18 -8.64 7.11
N LEU A 10 -25.96 -8.34 6.07
CA LEU A 10 -25.48 -8.33 4.69
C LEU A 10 -24.43 -7.23 4.47
N VAL A 11 -24.64 -6.03 5.01
CA VAL A 11 -23.67 -4.93 4.92
C VAL A 11 -22.37 -5.29 5.63
N VAL A 12 -22.43 -5.89 6.82
CA VAL A 12 -21.24 -6.39 7.54
C VAL A 12 -20.55 -7.51 6.77
N LEU A 13 -21.30 -8.42 6.15
CA LEU A 13 -20.75 -9.48 5.31
C LEU A 13 -20.04 -8.93 4.06
N PHE A 14 -20.60 -7.92 3.40
CA PHE A 14 -19.97 -7.25 2.26
C PHE A 14 -18.73 -6.45 2.66
N LEU A 15 -18.76 -5.75 3.81
CA LEU A 15 -17.60 -5.03 4.34
C LEU A 15 -16.45 -5.96 4.73
N THR A 16 -16.76 -7.07 5.40
CA THR A 16 -15.75 -8.07 5.81
C THR A 16 -15.23 -8.87 4.63
N CYS A 17 -16.06 -9.17 3.63
CA CYS A 17 -15.62 -9.81 2.38
C CYS A 17 -14.74 -8.87 1.55
N GLY A 18 -15.12 -7.60 1.40
CA GLY A 18 -14.30 -6.58 0.73
C GLY A 18 -12.93 -6.40 1.37
N ALA A 19 -12.88 -6.31 2.70
CA ALA A 19 -11.62 -6.24 3.45
C ALA A 19 -10.78 -7.52 3.34
N ALA A 20 -11.41 -8.70 3.37
CA ALA A 20 -10.72 -9.98 3.22
C ALA A 20 -10.20 -10.21 1.79
N MET A 21 -10.93 -9.76 0.77
CA MET A 21 -10.48 -9.80 -0.63
C MET A 21 -9.29 -8.86 -0.85
N ALA A 22 -9.35 -7.63 -0.32
CA ALA A 22 -8.24 -6.67 -0.38
C ALA A 22 -6.97 -7.19 0.31
N MET A 23 -7.10 -7.88 1.45
CA MET A 23 -5.96 -8.55 2.10
C MET A 23 -5.36 -9.68 1.24
N ARG A 24 -6.20 -10.53 0.64
CA ARG A 24 -5.74 -11.67 -0.18
C ARG A 24 -5.10 -11.27 -1.50
N GLU A 25 -5.58 -10.18 -2.12
CA GLU A 25 -5.01 -9.63 -3.35
C GLU A 25 -3.66 -8.95 -3.10
N ASN A 26 -3.52 -8.21 -2.00
CA ASN A 26 -2.24 -7.67 -1.59
C ASN A 26 -1.23 -8.79 -1.33
N ASP A 27 -1.61 -9.86 -0.61
CA ASP A 27 -0.73 -11.02 -0.38
C ASP A 27 -0.22 -11.66 -1.68
N GLN A 28 -1.05 -11.77 -2.72
CA GLN A 28 -0.62 -12.31 -4.03
C GLN A 28 0.39 -11.41 -4.73
N ILE A 29 0.14 -10.10 -4.76
CA ILE A 29 1.06 -9.12 -5.36
C ILE A 29 2.38 -9.12 -4.59
N ILE A 30 2.33 -9.18 -3.27
CA ILE A 30 3.49 -9.19 -2.38
C ILE A 30 4.37 -10.43 -2.61
N LYS A 31 3.74 -11.59 -2.77
CA LYS A 31 4.38 -12.86 -3.08
C LYS A 31 5.00 -12.89 -4.49
N GLU A 32 4.31 -12.35 -5.51
CA GLU A 32 4.83 -12.28 -6.89
C GLU A 32 6.02 -11.31 -7.05
N ASN A 33 6.20 -10.39 -6.10
CA ASN A 33 7.23 -9.35 -6.14
C ASN A 33 8.52 -9.74 -5.40
N ASN A 34 8.56 -10.91 -4.77
CA ASN A 34 9.57 -11.26 -3.77
C ASN A 34 9.71 -10.19 -2.65
N CYS A 35 8.72 -9.31 -2.46
CA CYS A 35 8.73 -8.30 -1.41
C CYS A 35 8.81 -8.98 -0.04
N GLU A 36 8.08 -10.08 0.13
CA GLU A 36 8.06 -10.92 1.34
C GLU A 36 9.44 -11.40 1.80
N THR A 37 10.39 -11.57 0.87
CA THR A 37 11.73 -12.07 1.22
C THR A 37 12.68 -10.98 1.74
N LYS A 38 12.36 -9.69 1.56
CA LYS A 38 13.22 -8.58 2.01
C LYS A 38 12.52 -7.46 2.81
N MET A 39 11.19 -7.36 2.76
CA MET A 39 10.38 -6.38 3.48
C MET A 39 9.28 -7.11 4.26
N GLY A 40 9.01 -6.68 5.49
CA GLY A 40 7.91 -7.27 6.26
C GLY A 40 6.56 -6.98 5.61
N LEU A 41 5.66 -7.97 5.56
CA LEU A 41 4.28 -7.82 5.05
C LEU A 41 3.55 -6.56 5.58
N PRO A 42 3.64 -6.19 6.88
CA PRO A 42 3.04 -4.95 7.38
C PRO A 42 3.57 -3.70 6.68
N CYS A 43 4.88 -3.65 6.42
CA CYS A 43 5.49 -2.50 5.77
C CYS A 43 5.16 -2.43 4.28
N VAL A 44 4.98 -3.57 3.62
CA VAL A 44 4.51 -3.58 2.23
C VAL A 44 3.07 -3.07 2.13
N LEU A 45 2.21 -3.42 3.08
CA LEU A 45 0.83 -2.93 3.14
C LEU A 45 0.77 -1.42 3.39
N GLU A 46 1.60 -0.87 4.29
CA GLU A 46 1.69 0.57 4.52
C GLU A 46 2.21 1.33 3.29
N ALA A 47 3.25 0.80 2.63
CA ALA A 47 3.77 1.39 1.40
C ALA A 47 2.68 1.40 0.30
N PHE A 48 1.95 0.30 0.15
CA PHE A 48 0.86 0.19 -0.81
C PHE A 48 -0.25 1.20 -0.53
N THR A 49 -0.80 1.21 0.69
CA THR A 49 -1.89 2.13 1.07
C THR A 49 -1.48 3.61 0.95
N SER A 50 -0.22 3.94 1.24
CA SER A 50 0.26 5.32 1.06
C SER A 50 0.34 5.76 -0.41
N ILE A 51 0.64 4.85 -1.34
CA ILE A 51 0.77 5.15 -2.77
C ILE A 51 -0.59 5.12 -3.47
N PHE A 52 -1.40 4.10 -3.19
CA PHE A 52 -2.61 3.79 -3.95
C PHE A 52 -3.91 4.29 -3.31
N GLU A 53 -3.90 4.60 -2.01
CA GLU A 53 -5.09 5.04 -1.27
C GLU A 53 -4.87 6.41 -0.61
N THR A 54 -5.22 6.60 0.66
CA THR A 54 -4.99 7.84 1.43
C THR A 54 -4.19 7.59 2.72
N GLY A 55 -3.49 6.45 2.79
CA GLY A 55 -2.70 6.06 3.96
C GLY A 55 -1.40 6.84 4.13
N SER A 56 -0.72 6.59 5.25
CA SER A 56 0.64 7.04 5.53
C SER A 56 1.54 5.83 5.80
N ILE A 57 2.85 6.00 5.63
CA ILE A 57 3.84 5.00 6.04
C ILE A 57 4.42 5.39 7.39
N SER A 58 4.75 4.41 8.22
CA SER A 58 5.55 4.62 9.41
C SER A 58 7.03 4.83 9.08
N ASN A 59 7.78 5.49 9.98
CA ASN A 59 9.23 5.67 9.82
C ASN A 59 9.99 4.35 9.71
N LYS A 60 9.52 3.31 10.42
CA LYS A 60 10.08 1.96 10.34
C LYS A 60 9.96 1.41 8.91
N CYS A 61 8.76 1.42 8.36
CA CYS A 61 8.48 0.88 7.03
C CYS A 61 9.08 1.73 5.90
N CYS A 62 9.16 3.05 6.11
CA CYS A 62 9.93 3.98 5.26
C CYS A 62 11.42 3.57 5.19
N THR A 63 12.03 3.26 6.34
CA THR A 63 13.43 2.84 6.42
C THR A 63 13.67 1.53 5.67
N GLU A 64 12.82 0.53 5.90
CA GLU A 64 12.87 -0.75 5.18
C GLU A 64 12.74 -0.55 3.67
N LEU A 65 11.79 0.28 3.22
CA LEU A 65 11.58 0.56 1.80
C LEU A 65 12.77 1.30 1.16
N VAL A 66 13.36 2.27 1.86
CA VAL A 66 14.53 3.02 1.37
C VAL A 66 15.76 2.11 1.25
N VAL A 67 15.95 1.16 2.17
CA VAL A 67 17.03 0.15 2.11
C VAL A 67 16.90 -0.73 0.86
N LEU A 68 15.68 -1.06 0.46
CA LEU A 68 15.41 -1.82 -0.79
C LEU A 68 15.61 -0.97 -2.04
N GLY A 69 15.51 0.35 -1.88
CA GLY A 69 15.87 1.33 -2.89
C GLY A 69 14.76 1.63 -3.89
N LYS A 70 15.01 2.67 -4.69
CA LYS A 70 14.04 3.23 -5.64
C LYS A 70 13.58 2.22 -6.69
N VAL A 71 14.46 1.30 -7.10
CA VAL A 71 14.16 0.26 -8.09
C VAL A 71 13.03 -0.64 -7.60
N PHE A 72 13.08 -1.07 -6.34
CA PHE A 72 12.04 -1.90 -5.73
C PHE A 72 10.70 -1.15 -5.65
N HIS A 73 10.73 0.10 -5.16
CA HIS A 73 9.56 0.95 -5.10
C HIS A 73 8.91 1.17 -6.48
N SER A 74 9.70 1.46 -7.52
CA SER A 74 9.20 1.61 -8.89
C SER A 74 8.65 0.30 -9.47
N ALA A 75 9.25 -0.85 -9.14
CA ALA A 75 8.78 -2.16 -9.58
C ALA A 75 7.42 -2.51 -8.96
N LEU A 76 7.24 -2.24 -7.65
CA LEU A 76 5.95 -2.38 -6.96
C LEU A 76 4.87 -1.56 -7.67
N VAL A 77 5.15 -0.29 -7.94
CA VAL A 77 4.19 0.63 -8.58
C VAL A 77 3.82 0.17 -9.98
N LYS A 78 4.83 -0.17 -10.79
CA LYS A 78 4.63 -0.63 -12.17
C LYS A 78 3.75 -1.86 -12.22
N ARG A 79 4.02 -2.87 -11.39
CA ARG A 79 3.27 -4.12 -11.41
C ARG A 79 1.85 -3.98 -10.92
N THR A 80 1.60 -3.15 -9.90
CA THR A 80 0.22 -2.84 -9.48
C THR A 80 -0.56 -2.20 -10.63
N LEU A 81 0.06 -1.30 -11.40
CA LEU A 81 -0.59 -0.67 -12.57
C LEU A 81 -0.80 -1.64 -13.75
N GLU A 82 0.03 -2.69 -13.87
CA GLU A 82 -0.14 -3.76 -14.87
C GLU A 82 -1.21 -4.78 -14.47
N ASN A 83 -1.58 -4.84 -13.18
CA ASN A 83 -2.56 -5.79 -12.68
C ASN A 83 -3.99 -5.34 -13.06
N PRO A 84 -4.78 -6.18 -13.76
CA PRO A 84 -6.13 -5.85 -14.21
C PRO A 84 -7.11 -5.43 -13.11
N LEU A 85 -6.85 -5.79 -11.85
CA LEU A 85 -7.66 -5.39 -10.70
C LEU A 85 -7.60 -3.88 -10.43
N PHE A 86 -6.51 -3.23 -10.83
CA PHE A 86 -6.28 -1.79 -10.63
C PHE A 86 -6.47 -0.98 -11.91
N LYS A 87 -7.16 -1.53 -12.91
CA LYS A 87 -7.41 -0.88 -14.21
C LYS A 87 -8.13 0.48 -14.10
N ASP A 88 -8.87 0.71 -13.01
CA ASP A 88 -9.63 1.93 -12.79
C ASP A 88 -8.75 3.05 -12.18
N LEU A 89 -7.51 2.75 -11.79
CA LEU A 89 -6.55 3.75 -11.37
C LEU A 89 -6.05 4.55 -12.58
N ILE A 90 -5.88 5.86 -12.38
CA ILE A 90 -5.29 6.74 -13.39
C ILE A 90 -3.76 6.63 -13.27
N PRO A 91 -3.03 6.02 -14.24
CA PRO A 91 -1.61 5.73 -14.07
C PRO A 91 -0.76 6.97 -13.83
N ALA A 92 -1.07 8.07 -14.51
CA ALA A 92 -0.37 9.35 -14.33
C ALA A 92 -0.49 9.88 -12.90
N THR A 93 -1.68 9.79 -12.30
CA THR A 93 -1.93 10.22 -10.91
C THR A 93 -1.16 9.37 -9.92
N ILE A 94 -1.19 8.04 -10.09
CA ILE A 94 -0.46 7.11 -9.23
C ILE A 94 1.05 7.30 -9.35
N ILE A 95 1.59 7.48 -10.56
CA ILE A 95 3.03 7.73 -10.77
C ILE A 95 3.45 9.04 -10.09
N ALA A 96 2.69 10.12 -10.24
CA ALA A 96 2.97 11.39 -9.58
C ALA A 96 2.97 11.24 -8.05
N LYS A 97 1.94 10.56 -7.51
CA LYS A 97 1.84 10.30 -6.07
C LYS A 97 2.95 9.39 -5.55
N SER A 98 3.35 8.38 -6.32
CA SER A 98 4.47 7.51 -6.02
C SER A 98 5.80 8.28 -5.94
N ILE A 99 6.06 9.19 -6.89
CA ILE A 99 7.26 10.05 -6.86
C ILE A 99 7.24 10.97 -5.62
N GLN A 100 6.09 11.59 -5.34
CA GLN A 100 5.94 12.44 -4.15
C GLN A 100 6.19 11.65 -2.87
N THR A 101 5.61 10.46 -2.78
CA THR A 101 5.73 9.56 -1.64
C THR A 101 7.18 9.17 -1.39
N TRP A 102 7.91 8.78 -2.46
CA TRP A 102 9.35 8.49 -2.37
C TRP A 102 10.17 9.69 -1.89
N ASN A 103 9.90 10.89 -2.39
CA ASN A 103 10.62 12.09 -1.98
C ASN A 103 10.35 12.44 -0.51
N ASN A 104 9.12 12.27 -0.04
CA ASN A 104 8.76 12.47 1.37
C ASN A 104 9.51 11.48 2.27
N TYR A 105 9.70 10.23 1.84
CA TYR A 105 10.45 9.23 2.57
C TYR A 105 11.93 9.59 2.71
N LEU A 106 12.56 10.04 1.61
CA LEU A 106 13.92 10.53 1.67
C LEU A 106 14.03 11.73 2.63
N ALA A 107 13.08 12.67 2.57
CA ALA A 107 13.06 13.82 3.48
C ALA A 107 12.94 13.41 4.96
N LEU A 108 12.17 12.37 5.28
CA LEU A 108 12.05 11.85 6.65
C LEU A 108 13.35 11.22 7.15
N ILE A 109 14.05 10.45 6.31
CA ILE A 109 15.31 9.77 6.69
C ILE A 109 16.48 10.75 6.80
N TYR A 110 16.56 11.73 5.89
CA TYR A 110 17.64 12.72 5.87
C TYR A 110 17.30 13.99 6.65
N SER A 111 16.14 14.04 7.33
CA SER A 111 15.80 15.16 8.20
C SER A 111 16.85 15.22 9.32
N PRO A 112 17.52 16.37 9.53
CA PRO A 112 18.37 16.53 10.69
C PRO A 112 17.52 16.26 11.93
N SER A 113 17.95 15.33 12.81
CA SER A 113 17.32 15.23 14.13
C SER A 113 17.33 16.63 14.74
N PRO A 114 16.21 17.10 15.34
CA PRO A 114 16.23 18.35 16.09
C PRO A 114 17.35 18.21 17.13
N SER A 115 18.41 19.01 16.98
CA SER A 115 19.49 19.06 17.94
C SER A 115 18.86 19.33 19.32
N ALA A 116 19.04 18.40 20.25
CA ALA A 116 18.59 18.53 21.63
C ALA A 116 19.38 19.61 22.38
#